data_AF-A0A1I1M7T6-F1
#
_entry.id   AF-A0A1I1M7T6-F1
#
_cell.length_a   1.000
_cell.length_b   1.000
_cell.length_c   1.000
_cell.angle_alpha   90.00
_cell.angle_beta   90.00
_cell.angle_gamma   90.00
#
_symmetry.space_group_name_H-M   'P 1'
#
loop_
_entity.id
_entity.type
_entity.pdbx_description
1 polymer ?
#
loop_
_entity_poly.entity_id
_entity_poly.type
_entity_poly.pdbx_seq_one_letter_code
_entity_poly.pdbx_strand_id
1 'polypeptide(L)'
;MALLLADENFPAPAIERLRQLDHDVLTLLQTDMAGLAIPDDQVLAFATTLDRCLLTLNRKDFIKLHTQSDHHAGIVICTSDSDFIALADRVDLCLKDAKIA
;
A
#
# COMPACT_ATOMS: atom_id res chain seq x y z
N MET A 1 8.85 -11.61 1.70
CA MET A 1 8.68 -10.74 0.52
C MET A 1 7.23 -10.59 0.05
N ALA A 2 6.73 -9.36 0.02
CA ALA A 2 5.48 -8.94 -0.65
C ALA A 2 5.81 -7.79 -1.62
N LEU A 3 5.05 -7.66 -2.71
CA LEU A 3 5.18 -6.58 -3.68
C LEU A 3 4.14 -5.51 -3.36
N LEU A 4 4.59 -4.32 -2.99
CA LEU A 4 3.75 -3.22 -2.51
C LEU A 4 3.91 -1.99 -3.41
N LEU A 5 2.81 -1.28 -3.62
CA LEU A 5 2.79 0.10 -4.11
C LEU A 5 2.33 1.00 -2.97
N ALA A 6 3.21 1.83 -2.45
CA ALA A 6 2.88 2.80 -1.41
C ALA A 6 2.30 4.07 -2.04
N ASP A 7 1.20 4.52 -1.46
CA ASP A 7 0.58 5.81 -1.74
C ASP A 7 1.56 6.98 -1.52
N GLU A 8 1.34 8.11 -2.19
CA GLU A 8 2.26 9.27 -2.17
C GLU A 8 2.46 9.83 -0.77
N ASN A 9 1.42 9.74 0.06
CA ASN A 9 1.39 10.29 1.41
C ASN A 9 1.84 9.25 2.47
N PHE A 10 2.26 8.06 2.06
CA PHE A 10 2.68 7.04 3.00
C PHE A 10 4.04 7.40 3.64
N PRO A 11 4.23 7.25 4.97
CA PRO A 11 5.42 7.74 5.64
C PRO A 11 6.70 7.06 5.14
N ALA A 12 7.68 7.87 4.70
CA ALA A 12 8.98 7.37 4.24
C ALA A 12 9.71 6.46 5.25
N PRO A 13 9.72 6.75 6.58
CA PRO A 13 10.35 5.84 7.55
C PRO A 13 9.70 4.46 7.61
N ALA A 14 8.38 4.37 7.39
CA ALA A 14 7.68 3.09 7.33
C ALA A 14 8.02 2.32 6.05
N ILE A 15 8.18 3.01 4.91
CA ILE A 15 8.61 2.41 3.63
C ILE A 15 10.02 1.81 3.78
N GLU A 16 10.96 2.56 4.36
CA GLU A 16 12.33 2.09 4.59
C GLU A 16 12.35 0.87 5.50
N ARG A 17 11.54 0.88 6.56
CA ARG A 17 11.41 -0.26 7.46
C ARG A 17 10.85 -1.50 6.76
N LEU A 18 9.81 -1.36 5.93
CA LEU A 18 9.26 -2.47 5.15
C LEU A 18 10.29 -3.06 4.18
N ARG A 19 11.12 -2.22 3.56
CA ARG A 19 12.23 -2.68 2.70
C ARG A 19 13.29 -3.45 3.49
N GLN A 20 13.61 -3.01 4.71
CA GLN A 20 14.51 -3.75 5.61
C GLN A 20 13.94 -5.11 6.04
N LEU A 21 12.61 -5.24 6.05
CA LEU A 21 11.88 -6.48 6.32
C LEU A 21 11.71 -7.38 5.07
N ASP A 22 12.50 -7.13 4.02
CA ASP A 22 12.51 -7.94 2.78
C ASP A 22 11.21 -7.82 1.95
N HIS A 23 10.53 -6.67 2.02
CA HIS A 23 9.44 -6.34 1.08
C HIS A 23 9.93 -5.44 -0.05
N ASP A 24 9.40 -5.67 -1.24
CA ASP A 24 9.58 -4.77 -2.37
C ASP A 24 8.51 -3.70 -2.31
N VAL A 25 8.90 -2.47 -1.98
CA VAL A 25 8.00 -1.32 -1.88
C VAL A 25 8.36 -0.29 -2.95
N LEU A 26 7.50 -0.15 -3.95
CA LEU A 26 7.51 0.96 -4.91
C LEU A 26 6.65 2.10 -4.36
N THR A 27 7.02 3.35 -4.55
CA THR A 27 6.18 4.49 -4.14
C THR A 27 5.57 5.16 -5.36
N LEU A 28 4.35 5.70 -5.26
CA LEU A 28 3.75 6.50 -6.34
C LEU A 28 4.65 7.68 -6.74
N LEU A 29 5.37 8.27 -5.77
CA LEU A 29 6.35 9.33 -6.01
C LEU A 29 7.51 8.91 -6.93
N GLN A 30 7.80 7.60 -7.04
CA GLN A 30 8.85 7.05 -7.91
C GLN A 30 8.33 6.66 -9.30
N THR A 31 7.06 6.92 -9.59
CA THR A 31 6.42 6.60 -10.87
C THR A 31 6.07 7.86 -11.64
N ASP A 32 5.74 7.70 -12.93
CA ASP A 32 5.27 8.81 -13.77
C ASP A 32 3.90 9.36 -13.32
N MET A 33 3.30 8.76 -12.29
CA MET A 33 2.02 9.15 -11.70
C MET A 33 2.13 10.14 -10.54
N ALA A 34 3.36 10.48 -10.12
CA ALA A 34 3.60 11.38 -8.99
C ALA A 34 3.01 12.79 -9.23
N GLY A 35 2.25 13.31 -8.25
CA GLY A 35 1.77 14.70 -8.26
C GLY A 35 0.68 15.01 -9.30
N LEU A 36 0.12 14.00 -9.97
CA LEU A 36 -0.93 14.16 -10.98
C LEU A 36 -2.35 14.18 -10.39
N ALA A 37 -2.48 14.20 -9.06
CA ALA A 37 -3.77 14.15 -8.35
C ALA A 37 -4.71 13.06 -8.92
N ILE A 38 -4.14 11.87 -9.12
CA ILE A 38 -4.82 10.76 -9.77
C ILE A 38 -5.94 10.24 -8.86
N PRO A 39 -7.14 9.96 -9.41
CA PRO A 39 -8.22 9.34 -8.67
C PRO A 39 -7.84 8.00 -8.01
N ASP A 40 -8.39 7.74 -6.82
CA ASP A 40 -8.09 6.53 -6.03
C ASP A 40 -8.34 5.21 -6.80
N ASP A 41 -9.35 5.17 -7.67
CA ASP A 41 -9.67 3.99 -8.50
C ASP A 41 -8.57 3.72 -9.55
N GLN A 42 -8.02 4.77 -10.15
CA GLN A 42 -6.90 4.67 -11.08
C GLN A 42 -5.60 4.29 -10.37
N VAL A 43 -5.37 4.78 -9.15
CA VAL A 43 -4.23 4.35 -8.32
C VAL A 43 -4.32 2.85 -8.00
N LEU A 44 -5.51 2.38 -7.62
CA LEU A 44 -5.75 0.95 -7.35
C LEU A 44 -5.60 0.08 -8.61
N ALA A 45 -6.13 0.56 -9.74
CA ALA A 45 -5.97 -0.12 -11.02
C ALA A 45 -4.49 -0.19 -11.41
N PHE A 46 -3.73 0.90 -11.25
CA PHE A 46 -2.30 0.93 -11.55
C PHE A 46 -1.51 -0.05 -10.67
N ALA A 47 -1.76 -0.07 -9.36
CA ALA A 47 -1.17 -1.08 -8.46
C ALA A 47 -1.45 -2.50 -8.95
N THR A 48 -2.69 -2.76 -9.35
CA THR A 48 -3.13 -4.06 -9.90
C THR A 48 -2.44 -4.41 -11.21
N THR A 49 -2.24 -3.46 -12.12
CA THR A 49 -1.50 -3.71 -13.38
C THR A 49 -0.03 -4.08 -13.16
N LEU A 50 0.55 -3.64 -12.04
CA LEU A 50 1.92 -3.97 -11.64
C LEU A 50 2.01 -5.27 -10.80
N ASP A 51 0.87 -5.93 -10.54
CA ASP A 51 0.76 -7.06 -9.62
C ASP A 51 1.26 -6.72 -8.20
N ARG A 52 0.95 -5.49 -7.74
CA ARG A 52 1.34 -4.96 -6.44
C ARG A 52 0.11 -4.67 -5.59
N CYS A 53 0.19 -5.05 -4.32
CA CYS A 53 -0.82 -4.67 -3.33
C CYS A 53 -0.65 -3.19 -2.96
N LEU A 54 -1.74 -2.43 -2.94
CA LEU A 54 -1.72 -1.01 -2.62
C LEU A 54 -1.61 -0.80 -1.10
N LEU A 55 -0.66 0.03 -0.65
CA LEU A 55 -0.45 0.39 0.75
C LEU A 55 -0.82 1.86 0.95
N THR A 56 -1.89 2.14 1.73
CA THR A 56 -2.43 3.49 1.89
C THR A 56 -2.89 3.79 3.32
N LEU A 57 -2.88 5.08 3.67
CA LEU A 57 -3.53 5.63 4.87
C LEU A 57 -4.97 6.09 4.60
N ASN A 58 -5.41 6.15 3.34
CA ASN A 58 -6.75 6.58 2.96
C ASN A 58 -7.77 5.45 3.18
N ARG A 59 -8.26 5.34 4.42
CA ARG A 59 -9.16 4.25 4.80
C ARG A 59 -10.54 4.31 4.14
N LYS A 60 -11.17 5.48 4.10
CA LYS A 60 -12.60 5.57 3.73
C LYS A 60 -12.82 5.27 2.26
N ASP A 61 -11.99 5.85 1.40
CA ASP A 61 -12.20 5.77 -0.04
C ASP A 61 -11.81 4.39 -0.58
N PHE A 62 -10.70 3.81 -0.10
CA PHE A 62 -10.28 2.49 -0.55
C PHE A 62 -11.12 1.34 0.01
N ILE A 63 -11.73 1.48 1.21
CA ILE A 63 -12.77 0.53 1.64
C ILE A 63 -13.96 0.58 0.67
N LYS A 64 -14.41 1.78 0.31
CA LYS A 64 -15.52 1.94 -0.63
C LYS A 64 -15.18 1.33 -1.99
N LEU A 65 -13.99 1.57 -2.52
CA LEU A 65 -13.53 0.98 -3.78
C LEU A 65 -13.50 -0.55 -3.73
N HIS A 66 -12.95 -1.14 -2.67
CA HIS A 66 -12.97 -2.59 -2.46
C HIS A 66 -14.39 -3.17 -2.45
N THR A 67 -15.35 -2.48 -1.83
CA THR A 67 -16.75 -2.94 -1.83
C THR A 67 -17.44 -2.79 -3.19
N GLN A 68 -16.94 -1.92 -4.07
CA GLN A 68 -17.46 -1.75 -5.42
C GLN A 68 -16.91 -2.78 -6.40
N SER A 69 -15.67 -3.24 -6.18
CA SER A 69 -15.00 -4.26 -6.97
C SER A 69 -13.90 -4.92 -6.15
N ASP A 70 -13.88 -6.25 -6.14
CA ASP A 70 -12.82 -7.08 -5.57
C ASP A 70 -11.69 -7.37 -6.58
N HIS A 71 -11.80 -6.86 -7.82
CA HIS A 71 -10.80 -7.04 -8.86
C HIS A 71 -9.59 -6.12 -8.67
N HIS A 72 -8.69 -6.51 -7.77
CA HIS A 72 -7.42 -5.83 -7.53
C HIS A 72 -6.37 -6.76 -6.92
N ALA A 73 -5.08 -6.42 -7.03
CA ALA A 73 -3.97 -7.21 -6.47
C ALA A 73 -3.86 -7.14 -4.92
N GLY A 74 -4.78 -6.42 -4.26
CA GLY A 74 -4.90 -6.32 -2.81
C GLY A 74 -4.77 -4.89 -2.32
N ILE A 75 -5.26 -4.64 -1.10
CA ILE A 75 -5.15 -3.35 -0.42
C ILE A 75 -4.77 -3.57 1.04
N VAL A 76 -3.66 -2.98 1.48
CA VAL A 76 -3.31 -2.81 2.89
C VAL A 76 -3.71 -1.41 3.32
N ILE A 77 -4.72 -1.35 4.17
CA ILE A 77 -5.25 -0.10 4.71
C ILE A 77 -4.72 0.10 6.12
N CYS A 78 -3.94 1.15 6.29
CA CYS A 78 -3.32 1.51 7.55
C CYS A 78 -4.10 2.63 8.25
N THR A 79 -4.13 2.58 9.58
CA THR A 79 -4.50 3.76 10.38
C THR A 79 -3.25 4.59 10.61
N SER A 80 -3.38 5.93 10.54
CA SER A 80 -2.28 6.84 10.83
C SER A 80 -1.71 6.56 12.22
N ASP A 81 -0.39 6.37 12.28
CA ASP A 81 0.38 6.14 13.49
C ASP A 81 1.66 6.98 13.39
N SER A 82 1.95 7.75 14.44
CA SER A 82 3.20 8.50 14.53
C SER A 82 4.42 7.60 14.79
N ASP A 83 4.19 6.38 15.27
CA ASP A 83 5.22 5.33 15.31
C ASP A 83 5.27 4.59 13.96
N PHE A 84 6.06 5.16 13.04
CA PHE A 84 6.20 4.63 11.68
C PHE A 84 6.88 3.25 11.65
N ILE A 85 7.71 2.92 12.64
CA ILE A 85 8.37 1.62 12.71
C ILE A 85 7.37 0.55 13.15
N ALA A 86 6.61 0.82 14.22
CA ALA A 86 5.55 -0.07 14.65
C ALA A 86 4.46 -0.22 13.58
N LEU A 87 4.17 0.84 12.82
CA LEU A 87 3.27 0.76 11.67
C LEU A 87 3.76 -0.25 10.63
N ALA A 88 5.03 -0.14 10.22
CA ALA A 88 5.63 -1.06 9.25
C ALA A 88 5.67 -2.50 9.77
N ASP A 89 6.02 -2.72 11.04
CA ASP A 89 6.07 -4.05 11.63
C ASP A 89 4.66 -4.72 11.66
N ARG A 90 3.59 -3.95 11.91
CA ARG A 90 2.21 -4.47 11.83
C ARG A 90 1.78 -4.80 10.40
N VAL A 91 2.22 -4.01 9.42
CA VAL A 91 1.98 -4.31 8.00
C VAL A 91 2.69 -5.60 7.60
N ASP A 92 3.95 -5.78 7.99
CA ASP A 92 4.69 -7.02 7.76
C ASP A 92 3.99 -8.25 8.37
N LEU A 93 3.54 -8.14 9.63
CA LEU A 93 2.78 -9.22 10.28
C LEU A 93 1.49 -9.56 9.52
N CYS A 94 0.71 -8.55 9.14
CA CYS A 94 -0.52 -8.72 8.37
C CYS A 94 -0.26 -9.42 7.02
N LEU A 95 0.79 -9.04 6.31
CA LEU A 95 1.18 -9.64 5.03
C LEU A 95 1.67 -11.07 5.17
N LYS A 96 2.29 -11.42 6.31
CA LYS A 96 2.70 -12.80 6.61
C LYS A 96 1.50 -13.68 6.91
N ASP A 97 0.55 -13.20 7.70
CA ASP A 97 -0.68 -13.94 8.04
C ASP A 97 -1.55 -14.18 6.80
N ALA A 98 -1.67 -13.19 5.91
CA ALA A 98 -2.44 -13.31 4.67
C ALA A 98 -1.87 -14.35 3.68
N LYS A 99 -0.59 -14.71 3.80
CA LYS A 99 0.05 -15.73 2.96
C LYS A 99 -0.13 -17.17 3.47
N ILE A 100 -0.71 -17.34 4.66
CA ILE A 100 -0.88 -18.66 5.31
C ILE A 100 -2.28 -19.24 5.05
N ALA A 101 -3.15 -18.53 4.32
CA ALA A 101 -4.50 -18.96 3.95
C ALA A 101 -4.58 -19.63 2.58
#